data_AF-A0A920F9D1-F1
#
_entry.id   AF-A0A920F9D1-F1
#
_cell.length_a   1.000
_cell.length_b   1.000
_cell.length_c   1.000
_cell.angle_alpha   90.00
_cell.angle_beta   90.00
_cell.angle_gamma   90.00
#
_symmetry.space_group_name_H-M   'P 1'
#
loop_
_entity.id
_entity.type
_entity.pdbx_description
1 polymer ?
#
loop_
_entity_poly.entity_id
_entity_poly.type
_entity_poly.pdbx_seq_one_letter_code
_entity_poly.pdbx_strand_id
1 'polypeptide(L)'
;MADELKSDGENDPYALIERAAEILWERSQQAVDKQEADRVSDLAVAKLMTAAVKLYSAKTDGEGRTFKPILGNYDEIVTPTEALTAVTEVLRALRLGPMEFGLWSRRRPEEYHDEEFDEPSYSANKTLLRE
;
A
#
# COMPACT_ATOMS: atom_id res chain seq x y z
N MET A 1 -3.08 -29.62 35.43
CA MET A 1 -2.08 -28.67 34.87
C MET A 1 -1.61 -29.18 33.51
N ALA A 2 -2.52 -29.33 32.55
CA ALA A 2 -2.20 -29.74 31.17
C ALA A 2 -3.14 -29.05 30.17
N ASP A 3 -3.68 -27.88 30.53
CA ASP A 3 -4.76 -27.24 29.79
C ASP A 3 -4.66 -25.70 29.80
N GLU A 4 -3.46 -25.14 29.95
CA GLU A 4 -3.23 -23.67 29.93
C GLU A 4 -2.22 -23.23 28.85
N LEU A 5 -1.89 -24.10 27.89
CA LEU A 5 -0.90 -23.80 26.84
C LEU A 5 -1.36 -24.13 25.41
N LYS A 6 -2.67 -24.23 25.16
CA LYS A 6 -3.15 -24.06 23.79
C LYS A 6 -3.11 -22.57 23.50
N SER A 7 -2.07 -22.14 22.80
CA SER A 7 -1.97 -20.77 22.32
C SER A 7 -3.24 -20.44 21.54
N ASP A 8 -4.02 -19.44 22.00
CA ASP A 8 -5.24 -18.98 21.35
C ASP A 8 -5.04 -18.60 19.85
N GLY A 9 -3.80 -18.46 19.39
CA GLY A 9 -3.45 -18.23 17.98
C GLY A 9 -3.37 -19.47 17.08
N GLU A 10 -3.54 -20.70 17.60
CA GLU A 10 -3.56 -21.91 16.77
C GLU A 10 -4.90 -22.12 16.03
N ASN A 11 -5.97 -21.44 16.48
CA ASN A 11 -7.33 -21.70 16.00
C ASN A 11 -7.97 -20.55 15.21
N ASP A 12 -7.21 -19.47 14.92
CA ASP A 12 -7.66 -18.44 13.98
C ASP A 12 -7.29 -18.86 12.54
N PRO A 13 -8.27 -19.15 11.67
CA PRO A 13 -8.00 -19.52 10.28
C PRO A 13 -7.26 -18.41 9.50
N TYR A 14 -7.33 -17.15 9.94
CA TYR A 14 -6.70 -16.02 9.29
C TYR A 14 -5.28 -15.71 9.80
N ALA A 15 -4.87 -16.26 10.95
CA ALA A 15 -3.49 -16.12 11.45
C ALA A 15 -2.45 -16.70 10.48
N LEU A 16 -2.85 -17.66 9.63
CA LEU A 16 -2.02 -18.17 8.54
C LEU A 16 -1.76 -17.12 7.46
N ILE A 17 -2.70 -16.21 7.21
CA ILE A 17 -2.54 -15.14 6.21
C ILE A 17 -1.48 -14.14 6.70
N GLU A 18 -1.53 -13.75 7.97
CA GLU A 18 -0.52 -12.86 8.57
C GLU A 18 0.89 -13.48 8.50
N ARG A 19 1.03 -14.75 8.89
CA ARG A 19 2.32 -15.47 8.75
C ARG A 19 2.76 -15.59 7.30
N ALA A 20 1.84 -15.87 6.39
CA ALA A 20 2.15 -15.95 4.97
C ALA A 20 2.59 -14.58 4.43
N ALA A 21 2.00 -13.48 4.86
CA ALA A 21 2.39 -12.13 4.44
C ALA A 21 3.84 -11.83 4.79
N GLU A 22 4.28 -12.15 6.01
CA GLU A 22 5.68 -11.98 6.44
C GLU A 22 6.66 -12.83 5.60
N ILE A 23 6.33 -14.12 5.42
CA ILE A 23 7.16 -15.03 4.61
C ILE A 23 7.22 -14.55 3.16
N LEU A 24 6.09 -14.16 2.58
CA LEU A 24 6.03 -13.69 1.19
C LEU A 24 6.80 -12.40 1.01
N TRP A 25 6.70 -11.47 1.96
CA TRP A 25 7.46 -10.23 1.94
C TRP A 25 8.96 -10.50 1.91
N GLU A 26 9.48 -11.27 2.87
CA GLU A 26 10.90 -11.59 2.97
C GLU A 26 11.41 -12.32 1.71
N ARG A 27 10.68 -13.36 1.27
CA ARG A 27 11.11 -14.21 0.15
C ARG A 27 10.99 -13.53 -1.20
N SER A 28 9.97 -12.69 -1.39
CA SER A 28 9.81 -11.95 -2.65
C SER A 28 10.90 -10.89 -2.80
N GLN A 29 11.25 -10.18 -1.72
CA GLN A 29 12.36 -9.24 -1.75
C GLN A 29 13.68 -9.94 -2.10
N GLN A 30 13.97 -11.07 -1.44
CA GLN A 30 15.15 -11.88 -1.75
C GLN A 30 15.19 -12.35 -3.21
N ALA A 31 14.03 -12.73 -3.78
CA ALA A 31 13.96 -13.16 -5.18
C ALA A 31 14.22 -12.01 -6.16
N VAL A 32 13.67 -10.82 -5.88
CA VAL A 32 13.90 -9.61 -6.70
C VAL A 32 15.36 -9.17 -6.62
N ASP A 33 15.93 -9.08 -5.41
CA ASP A 33 17.32 -8.65 -5.18
C ASP A 33 18.33 -9.56 -5.88
N LYS A 34 18.02 -10.87 -5.95
CA LYS A 34 18.86 -11.88 -6.63
C LYS A 34 18.56 -12.01 -8.12
N GLN A 35 17.59 -11.28 -8.66
CA GLN A 35 17.12 -11.41 -10.04
C GLN A 35 16.62 -12.83 -10.37
N GLU A 36 16.04 -13.50 -9.38
CA GLU A 36 15.52 -14.88 -9.44
C GLU A 36 13.98 -14.93 -9.39
N ALA A 37 13.32 -13.82 -9.74
CA ALA A 37 11.86 -13.72 -9.72
C ALA A 37 11.18 -14.70 -10.70
N ASP A 38 11.88 -15.10 -11.77
CA ASP A 38 11.44 -16.09 -12.76
C ASP A 38 11.21 -17.50 -12.17
N ARG A 39 11.80 -17.78 -11.00
CA ARG A 39 11.57 -19.03 -10.25
C ARG A 39 10.17 -19.10 -9.63
N VAL A 40 9.49 -17.97 -9.48
CA VAL A 40 8.12 -17.91 -8.97
C VAL A 40 7.17 -17.97 -10.15
N SER A 41 6.32 -19.00 -10.20
CA SER A 41 5.38 -19.15 -11.33
C SER A 41 4.41 -17.98 -11.44
N ASP A 42 4.08 -17.57 -12.66
CA ASP A 42 3.09 -16.53 -12.96
C ASP A 42 1.75 -16.76 -12.23
N LEU A 43 1.30 -18.03 -12.15
CA LEU A 43 0.06 -18.39 -11.45
C LEU A 43 0.12 -18.09 -9.95
N ALA A 44 1.29 -18.25 -9.32
CA ALA A 44 1.46 -17.90 -7.91
C ALA A 44 1.36 -16.38 -7.73
N VAL A 45 2.08 -15.61 -8.56
CA VAL A 45 2.00 -14.13 -8.55
C VAL A 45 0.58 -13.65 -8.78
N ALA A 46 -0.15 -14.24 -9.73
CA ALA A 46 -1.55 -13.92 -10.00
C ALA A 46 -2.47 -14.18 -8.79
N LYS A 47 -2.28 -15.30 -8.07
CA LYS A 47 -3.02 -15.60 -6.84
C LYS A 47 -2.73 -14.60 -5.73
N LEU A 48 -1.45 -14.23 -5.55
CA LEU A 48 -1.04 -13.24 -4.56
C LEU A 48 -1.66 -11.87 -4.83
N MET A 49 -1.53 -11.37 -6.06
CA MET A 49 -2.12 -10.10 -6.49
C MET A 49 -3.65 -10.11 -6.30
N THR A 50 -4.31 -11.19 -6.71
CA THR A 50 -5.77 -11.32 -6.57
C THR A 50 -6.19 -11.29 -5.10
N ALA A 51 -5.49 -12.01 -4.23
CA ALA A 51 -5.78 -12.04 -2.79
C ALA A 51 -5.57 -10.66 -2.15
N ALA A 52 -4.45 -10.00 -2.45
CA ALA A 52 -4.12 -8.67 -1.94
C ALA A 52 -5.16 -7.62 -2.34
N VAL A 53 -5.52 -7.56 -3.63
CA VAL A 53 -6.53 -6.60 -4.14
C VAL A 53 -7.88 -6.82 -3.48
N LYS A 54 -8.34 -8.08 -3.38
CA LYS A 54 -9.62 -8.41 -2.74
C LYS A 54 -9.64 -8.04 -1.26
N LEU A 55 -8.57 -8.35 -0.54
CA LEU A 55 -8.48 -8.08 0.89
C LEU A 55 -8.39 -6.57 1.16
N TYR A 56 -7.59 -5.84 0.36
CA TYR A 56 -7.46 -4.40 0.49
C TYR A 56 -8.79 -3.68 0.23
N SER A 57 -9.45 -3.96 -0.91
CA SER A 57 -10.77 -3.36 -1.22
C SER A 57 -11.80 -3.67 -0.13
N ALA A 58 -11.85 -4.91 0.39
CA ALA A 58 -12.77 -5.25 1.48
C ALA A 58 -12.52 -4.41 2.75
N LYS A 59 -11.25 -4.15 3.09
CA LYS A 59 -10.90 -3.34 4.27
C LYS A 59 -11.15 -1.84 4.06
N THR A 60 -10.87 -1.30 2.88
CA THR A 60 -11.04 0.13 2.60
C THR A 60 -12.50 0.51 2.36
N ASP A 61 -13.26 -0.34 1.67
CA ASP A 61 -14.67 -0.07 1.37
C ASP A 61 -15.58 -0.41 2.56
N GLY A 62 -15.27 -1.49 3.28
CA GLY A 62 -16.13 -2.00 4.36
C GLY A 62 -15.96 -1.33 5.71
N GLU A 63 -14.74 -0.89 6.05
CA GLU A 63 -14.42 -0.36 7.39
C GLU A 63 -14.30 1.17 7.43
N GLY A 64 -14.43 1.87 6.29
CA GLY A 64 -14.20 3.31 6.21
C GLY A 64 -12.77 3.72 6.60
N ARG A 65 -11.83 2.76 6.57
CA ARG A 65 -10.44 2.97 6.97
C ARG A 65 -9.59 3.26 5.74
N THR A 66 -8.79 4.30 5.84
CA THR A 66 -7.75 4.60 4.86
C THR A 66 -6.41 4.21 5.47
N PHE A 67 -5.73 3.22 4.87
CA PHE A 67 -4.35 2.86 5.20
C PHE A 67 -3.56 2.68 3.91
N LYS A 68 -2.23 2.80 3.98
CA LYS A 68 -1.37 2.73 2.79
C LYS A 68 -1.46 1.33 2.17
N PRO A 69 -1.70 1.20 0.84
CA PRO A 69 -1.77 -0.09 0.15
C PRO A 69 -0.41 -0.76 -0.04
N ILE A 70 0.68 0.02 0.06
CA ILE A 70 2.07 -0.43 -0.14
C ILE A 70 2.94 0.03 1.04
N LEU A 71 3.98 -0.73 1.33
CA LEU A 71 4.96 -0.43 2.37
C LEU A 71 5.91 0.71 1.96
N GLY A 72 6.59 1.30 2.94
CA GLY A 72 7.59 2.34 2.74
C GLY A 72 7.00 3.75 2.62
N ASN A 73 7.89 4.72 2.40
CA ASN A 73 7.53 6.08 2.01
C ASN A 73 8.00 6.37 0.59
N TYR A 74 7.18 7.09 -0.17
CA TYR A 74 7.48 7.46 -1.56
C TYR A 74 7.91 6.25 -2.41
N ASP A 75 9.14 6.24 -2.92
CA ASP A 75 9.71 5.24 -3.81
C ASP A 75 10.73 4.31 -3.14
N GLU A 76 10.80 4.31 -1.80
CA GLU A 76 11.78 3.52 -1.03
C GLU A 76 11.69 2.00 -1.28
N ILE A 77 10.49 1.51 -1.58
CA ILE A 77 10.21 0.08 -1.73
C ILE A 77 9.65 -0.25 -3.10
N VAL A 78 8.66 0.52 -3.55
CA VAL A 78 8.05 0.37 -4.87
C VAL A 78 8.29 1.65 -5.65
N THR A 79 9.01 1.56 -6.75
CA THR A 79 9.22 2.71 -7.61
C THR A 79 7.93 3.11 -8.32
N PRO A 80 7.77 4.38 -8.73
CA PRO A 80 6.59 4.83 -9.46
C PRO A 80 6.33 4.03 -10.75
N THR A 81 7.40 3.60 -11.43
CA THR A 81 7.29 2.80 -12.67
C THR A 81 6.78 1.39 -12.39
N GLU A 82 7.23 0.73 -11.32
CA GLU A 82 6.73 -0.59 -10.91
C GLU A 82 5.26 -0.53 -10.55
N ALA A 83 4.85 0.49 -9.77
CA ALA A 83 3.46 0.71 -9.42
C ALA A 83 2.59 0.93 -10.65
N LEU A 84 2.99 1.82 -11.58
CA LEU A 84 2.25 2.07 -12.82
C LEU A 84 2.16 0.83 -13.71
N THR A 85 3.25 0.07 -13.82
CA THR A 85 3.27 -1.17 -14.60
C THR A 85 2.27 -2.18 -14.02
N ALA A 86 2.34 -2.46 -12.72
CA ALA A 86 1.43 -3.40 -12.07
C ALA A 86 -0.04 -2.97 -12.20
N VAL A 87 -0.36 -1.70 -11.93
CA VAL A 87 -1.73 -1.18 -12.02
C VAL A 87 -2.25 -1.23 -13.45
N THR A 88 -1.45 -0.84 -14.45
CA THR A 88 -1.89 -0.87 -15.84
C THR A 88 -2.12 -2.29 -16.37
N GLU A 89 -1.30 -3.27 -15.95
CA GLU A 89 -1.56 -4.68 -16.28
C GLU A 89 -2.85 -5.20 -15.62
N VAL A 90 -3.12 -4.82 -14.36
CA VAL A 90 -4.37 -5.18 -13.68
C VAL A 90 -5.58 -4.58 -14.42
N LEU A 91 -5.53 -3.29 -14.77
CA LEU A 91 -6.60 -2.64 -15.52
C LEU A 91 -6.81 -3.29 -16.89
N ARG A 92 -5.71 -3.61 -17.60
CA ARG A 92 -5.77 -4.31 -18.90
C ARG A 92 -6.39 -5.69 -18.77
N ALA A 93 -6.04 -6.45 -17.74
CA ALA A 93 -6.62 -7.77 -17.46
C ALA A 93 -8.14 -7.69 -17.21
N LEU A 94 -8.61 -6.59 -16.60
CA LEU A 94 -10.03 -6.32 -16.35
C LEU A 94 -10.73 -5.63 -17.54
N ARG A 95 -10.02 -5.38 -18.65
CA ARG A 95 -10.51 -4.63 -19.82
C ARG A 95 -11.01 -3.23 -19.48
N LEU A 96 -10.41 -2.61 -18.47
CA LEU A 96 -10.67 -1.22 -18.09
C LEU A 96 -9.73 -0.31 -18.86
N GLY A 97 -10.29 0.63 -19.62
CA GLY A 97 -9.52 1.64 -20.31
C GLY A 97 -9.10 2.80 -19.39
N PRO A 98 -8.20 3.68 -19.86
CA PRO A 98 -7.82 4.89 -19.14
C PRO A 98 -8.99 5.83 -18.83
N MET A 99 -10.05 5.80 -19.64
CA MET A 99 -11.25 6.63 -19.46
C MET A 99 -12.07 6.18 -18.24
N GLU A 100 -12.30 4.87 -18.10
CA GLU A 100 -13.00 4.27 -16.96
C GLU A 100 -12.27 4.57 -15.65
N PHE A 101 -10.93 4.47 -15.66
CA PHE A 101 -10.11 4.90 -14.53
C PHE A 101 -10.25 6.39 -14.23
N GLY A 102 -10.26 7.26 -15.26
CA GLY A 102 -10.47 8.70 -15.10
C GLY A 102 -11.80 9.09 -14.44
N LEU A 103 -12.85 8.29 -14.63
CA LEU A 103 -14.15 8.49 -13.98
C LEU A 103 -14.14 8.07 -12.50
N TRP A 104 -13.42 6.99 -12.17
CA TRP A 104 -13.30 6.47 -10.80
C TRP A 104 -12.26 7.23 -9.95
N SER A 105 -11.22 7.77 -10.57
CA SER A 105 -10.14 8.52 -9.90
C SER A 105 -10.48 9.98 -9.60
N ARG A 106 -11.75 10.39 -9.80
CA ARG A 106 -12.21 11.71 -9.35
C ARG A 106 -12.07 11.78 -7.83
N ARG A 107 -11.22 12.70 -7.37
CA ARG A 107 -10.88 12.97 -5.95
C ARG A 107 -12.09 12.92 -5.04
N ARG A 108 -11.93 12.32 -3.85
CA ARG A 108 -12.90 12.49 -2.77
C ARG A 108 -12.89 13.98 -2.36
N PRO A 109 -14.05 14.61 -2.06
CA PRO A 109 -14.12 16.03 -1.68
C PRO A 109 -13.15 16.44 -0.54
N GLU A 110 -12.79 15.47 0.30
CA GLU A 110 -11.89 15.60 1.45
C GLU A 110 -10.42 15.89 1.05
N GLU A 111 -10.03 15.54 -0.19
CA GLU A 111 -8.68 15.76 -0.74
C GLU A 111 -8.49 17.15 -1.37
N TYR A 112 -9.47 18.07 -1.21
CA TYR A 112 -9.38 19.46 -1.69
C TYR A 112 -8.92 20.45 -0.61
N HIS A 113 -8.82 20.03 0.65
CA HIS A 113 -8.29 20.87 1.72
C HIS A 113 -6.79 20.58 1.90
N ASP A 114 -5.97 21.25 1.09
CA ASP A 114 -4.63 21.61 1.53
C ASP A 114 -4.83 22.58 2.71
N GLU A 115 -4.90 22.07 3.94
CA GLU A 115 -4.76 22.96 5.11
C GLU A 115 -3.36 23.58 5.01
N GLU A 116 -3.32 24.87 4.65
CA GLU A 116 -2.12 25.69 4.69
C GLU A 116 -1.49 25.52 6.08
N PHE A 117 -0.34 24.87 6.15
CA PHE A 117 0.52 24.95 7.32
C PHE A 117 0.96 26.41 7.44
N ASP A 118 0.30 27.17 8.31
CA ASP A 118 0.78 28.48 8.76
C ASP A 118 2.17 28.26 9.38
N GLU A 119 3.23 28.64 8.65
CA GLU A 119 4.58 28.65 9.19
C GLU A 119 4.66 29.65 10.37
N PRO A 120 5.26 29.26 11.51
CA PRO A 120 5.26 30.10 12.70
C PRO A 120 6.06 31.39 12.46
N SER A 121 5.44 32.54 12.70
CA SER A 121 6.06 33.85 12.47
C SER A 121 7.34 34.01 13.30
N TYR A 122 8.50 33.96 12.63
CA TYR A 122 9.76 34.44 13.17
C TYR A 122 10.30 35.55 12.27
N SER A 123 10.13 36.79 12.69
CA SER A 123 11.13 37.84 12.43
C SER A 123 11.07 38.89 13.52
N ALA A 124 12.03 38.76 14.44
CA ALA A 124 12.37 39.77 15.42
C ALA A 124 12.92 41.03 14.74
N ASN A 125 12.53 42.18 15.28
CA ASN A 125 13.20 43.48 15.25
C ASN A 125 14.40 43.66 14.30
N LYS A 126 14.24 44.61 13.36
CA LYS A 126 15.36 45.44 12.90
C LYS A 126 14.97 46.91 12.95
N THR A 127 15.14 47.49 14.14
CA THR A 127 15.41 48.91 14.31
C THR A 127 16.64 49.27 13.48
N LEU A 128 16.49 50.21 12.54
CA LEU A 128 17.46 51.22 12.08
C LEU A 128 17.16 51.60 10.62
N LEU A 129 16.49 52.74 10.43
CA LEU A 129 16.73 53.75 9.38
C LEU A 129 15.50 54.66 9.28
N ARG A 130 15.46 55.70 10.10
CA ARG A 130 14.89 56.99 9.73
C ARG A 130 15.85 58.09 10.17
N GLU A 131 15.96 59.05 9.27
CA GLU A 131 16.89 60.17 9.16
C GLU A 131 16.96 61.07 10.40
#